data_AF-A0A328FBP0-F1
#
_entry.id   AF-A0A328FBP0-F1
#
_cell.length_a   1.000
_cell.length_b   1.000
_cell.length_c   1.000
_cell.angle_alpha   90.00
_cell.angle_beta   90.00
_cell.angle_gamma   90.00
#
_symmetry.space_group_name_H-M   'P 1'
#
loop_
_entity.id
_entity.type
_entity.pdbx_description
1 polymer ?
#
loop_
_entity_poly.entity_id
_entity_poly.type
_entity_poly.pdbx_seq_one_letter_code
_entity_poly.pdbx_strand_id
1 'polypeptide(L)'
;MNPSVNTFSWEKIRSFIKRLQVLSVCLLVLTFCFSCGPSAEKKAADDHRLSEIGNRINDDFSKIRVEVSKLAEFTVSLYIPKTMVQHASRVDPAGYKLHDNGVFYKPVDDGKSAVFVSGVVPVSKEIRKIVYGTEPLESRLMEVVKKYPEVVQSYYNDKNSYNRIYPYFDVITQYEPKMDIPKYNFYYLADGEHNPEKSAVWVKEPYVDPAGRGWMVSAIAPVYVDGELEGVPGLDVTINTITDRYIDRETGNLVLLDASATVVSIQDHLTMLLSLPPLENHKYLETIRSDTYRTDDYNLLKSRSRQVRKMAQRIFQENQTEVTFQNAGKTLRVTSVNIPELDWKLLQIIY
;
A
#
# COMPACT_ATOMS: atom_id res chain seq x y z
N MET A 1 7.31 -12.59 -102.52
CA MET A 1 7.71 -13.27 -101.27
C MET A 1 8.42 -12.25 -100.41
N ASN A 2 7.82 -11.88 -99.28
CA ASN A 2 8.32 -10.81 -98.39
C ASN A 2 8.46 -11.44 -96.99
N PRO A 3 9.64 -11.45 -96.35
CA PRO A 3 9.77 -11.98 -95.01
C PRO A 3 9.57 -10.85 -93.98
N SER A 4 8.56 -11.01 -93.13
CA SER A 4 8.36 -10.17 -91.95
C SER A 4 9.41 -10.47 -90.88
N VAL A 5 10.16 -9.43 -90.50
CA VAL A 5 11.11 -9.46 -89.39
C VAL A 5 10.35 -9.37 -88.07
N ASN A 6 10.52 -10.38 -87.21
CA ASN A 6 9.98 -10.41 -85.85
C ASN A 6 10.74 -9.41 -84.95
N THR A 7 10.09 -8.31 -84.58
CA THR A 7 10.59 -7.40 -83.54
C THR A 7 10.27 -7.97 -82.16
N PHE A 8 11.25 -8.63 -81.56
CA PHE A 8 11.18 -9.10 -80.18
C PHE A 8 11.07 -7.87 -79.25
N SER A 9 9.91 -7.72 -78.59
CA SER A 9 9.55 -6.50 -77.84
C SER A 9 10.36 -6.35 -76.55
N TRP A 10 11.39 -5.51 -76.60
CA TRP A 10 12.19 -5.04 -75.46
C TRP A 10 11.35 -4.35 -74.36
N GLU A 11 10.14 -3.89 -74.67
CA GLU A 11 9.22 -3.27 -73.71
C GLU A 11 8.64 -4.27 -72.71
N LYS A 12 8.35 -5.51 -73.15
CA LYS A 12 7.85 -6.56 -72.24
C LYS A 12 8.89 -6.95 -71.20
N ILE A 13 10.17 -6.99 -71.57
CA ILE A 13 11.28 -7.30 -70.66
C ILE A 13 11.49 -6.17 -69.64
N ARG A 14 11.45 -4.90 -70.06
CA ARG A 14 11.55 -3.74 -69.14
C ARG A 14 10.39 -3.67 -68.14
N SER A 15 9.17 -3.96 -68.59
CA SER A 15 7.98 -4.04 -67.74
C SER A 15 8.11 -5.16 -66.69
N PHE A 16 8.62 -6.32 -67.10
CA PHE A 16 8.85 -7.45 -66.19
C PHE A 16 9.92 -7.13 -65.13
N ILE A 17 11.04 -6.52 -65.53
CA ILE A 17 12.11 -6.10 -64.60
C ILE A 17 11.62 -5.03 -63.61
N LYS A 18 10.83 -4.04 -64.06
CA LYS A 18 10.22 -3.05 -63.16
C LYS A 18 9.26 -3.69 -62.16
N ARG A 19 8.44 -4.66 -62.59
CA ARG A 19 7.56 -5.41 -61.68
C ARG A 19 8.35 -6.24 -60.67
N LEU A 20 9.46 -6.86 -61.08
CA LEU A 20 10.35 -7.58 -60.17
C LEU A 20 11.00 -6.64 -59.14
N GLN A 21 11.47 -5.46 -59.57
CA GLN A 21 12.07 -4.47 -58.67
C GLN A 21 11.04 -3.91 -57.68
N VAL A 22 9.81 -3.63 -58.11
CA VAL A 22 8.72 -3.19 -57.22
C VAL A 22 8.36 -4.31 -56.23
N LEU A 23 8.31 -5.58 -56.65
CA LEU A 23 8.07 -6.70 -55.74
C LEU A 23 9.19 -6.83 -54.70
N SER A 24 10.45 -6.72 -55.11
CA SER A 24 11.61 -6.79 -54.21
C SER A 24 11.64 -5.64 -53.21
N VAL A 25 11.28 -4.42 -53.63
CA VAL A 25 11.17 -3.25 -52.74
C VAL A 25 10.01 -3.44 -51.76
N CYS A 26 8.85 -3.94 -52.20
CA CYS A 26 7.74 -4.26 -51.30
C CYS A 26 8.11 -5.37 -50.29
N LEU A 27 8.85 -6.39 -50.70
CA LEU A 27 9.31 -7.46 -49.81
C LEU A 27 10.33 -6.95 -48.78
N LEU A 28 11.22 -6.03 -49.17
CA LEU A 28 12.17 -5.36 -48.29
C LEU A 28 11.50 -4.39 -47.29
N VAL A 29 10.45 -3.67 -47.74
CA VAL A 29 9.67 -2.81 -46.84
C VAL A 29 8.86 -3.66 -45.85
N LEU A 30 8.31 -4.79 -46.29
CA LEU A 30 7.63 -5.75 -45.40
C LEU A 30 8.59 -6.37 -44.39
N THR A 31 9.82 -6.73 -44.75
CA THR A 31 10.80 -7.25 -43.78
C THR A 31 11.29 -6.20 -42.79
N PHE A 32 11.34 -4.92 -43.18
CA PHE A 32 11.63 -3.82 -42.24
C PHE A 32 10.45 -3.50 -41.30
N CYS A 33 9.20 -3.68 -41.72
CA CYS A 33 8.03 -3.47 -40.87
C CYS A 33 7.80 -4.58 -39.83
N PHE A 34 8.36 -5.78 -40.01
CA PHE A 34 8.26 -6.90 -39.07
C PHE A 34 9.54 -7.16 -38.24
N SER A 35 10.57 -6.32 -38.37
CA SER A 35 11.77 -6.41 -37.52
C SER A 35 11.56 -5.73 -36.16
N CYS A 36 10.48 -6.11 -35.45
CA CYS A 36 10.43 -5.90 -34.02
C CYS A 36 11.27 -7.01 -33.39
N GLY A 37 12.51 -6.71 -33.01
CA GLY A 37 13.43 -7.73 -32.52
C GLY A 37 12.94 -8.39 -31.22
N PRO A 38 13.39 -9.62 -30.89
CA PRO A 38 13.02 -10.33 -29.65
C PRO A 38 13.27 -9.53 -28.37
N SER A 39 14.22 -8.58 -28.39
CA SER A 39 14.53 -7.68 -27.27
C SER A 39 13.46 -6.61 -27.05
N ALA A 40 12.80 -6.12 -28.10
CA ALA A 40 11.75 -5.12 -28.00
C ALA A 40 10.45 -5.75 -27.47
N GLU A 41 10.12 -6.95 -27.94
CA GLU A 41 8.99 -7.74 -27.44
C GLU A 41 9.16 -8.09 -25.97
N LYS A 42 10.36 -8.55 -25.56
CA LYS A 42 10.65 -8.84 -24.15
C LYS A 42 10.53 -7.60 -23.27
N LYS A 43 11.05 -6.44 -23.72
CA LYS A 43 10.93 -5.18 -22.99
C LYS A 43 9.45 -4.80 -22.80
N ALA A 44 8.66 -4.84 -23.87
CA ALA A 44 7.24 -4.52 -23.80
C ALA A 44 6.48 -5.47 -22.84
N ALA A 45 6.84 -6.75 -22.84
CA ALA A 45 6.27 -7.73 -21.91
C ALA A 45 6.64 -7.43 -20.44
N ASP A 46 7.90 -7.08 -20.17
CA ASP A 46 8.37 -6.69 -18.83
C ASP A 46 7.65 -5.43 -18.32
N ASP A 47 7.54 -4.39 -19.17
CA ASP A 47 6.87 -3.13 -18.82
C ASP A 47 5.36 -3.33 -18.59
N HIS A 48 4.72 -4.19 -19.39
CA HIS A 48 3.32 -4.56 -19.20
C HIS A 48 3.11 -5.31 -17.88
N ARG A 49 3.97 -6.31 -17.58
CA ARG A 49 3.92 -7.07 -16.32
C ARG A 49 4.11 -6.14 -15.11
N LEU A 50 5.07 -5.22 -15.17
CA LEU A 50 5.30 -4.25 -14.10
C LEU A 50 4.06 -3.38 -13.85
N SER A 51 3.44 -2.88 -14.91
CA SER A 51 2.21 -2.08 -14.84
C SER A 51 1.03 -2.88 -14.28
N GLU A 52 0.88 -4.14 -14.67
CA GLU A 52 -0.16 -5.02 -14.14
C GLU A 52 0.01 -5.24 -12.63
N ILE A 53 1.23 -5.49 -12.17
CA ILE A 53 1.53 -5.64 -10.73
C ILE A 53 1.23 -4.34 -9.98
N GLY A 54 1.70 -3.20 -10.48
CA GLY A 54 1.45 -1.89 -9.86
C GLY A 54 -0.05 -1.58 -9.75
N ASN A 55 -0.81 -1.84 -10.81
CA ASN A 55 -2.27 -1.66 -10.83
C ASN A 55 -2.98 -2.57 -9.84
N ARG A 56 -2.59 -3.85 -9.73
CA ARG A 56 -3.20 -4.80 -8.78
C ARG A 56 -2.93 -4.41 -7.33
N ILE A 57 -1.71 -3.95 -7.02
CA ILE A 57 -1.38 -3.40 -5.70
C ILE A 57 -2.24 -2.16 -5.41
N ASN A 58 -2.34 -1.23 -6.37
CA ASN A 58 -3.16 -0.04 -6.24
C ASN A 58 -4.65 -0.38 -6.00
N ASP A 59 -5.17 -1.35 -6.73
CA ASP A 59 -6.57 -1.78 -6.61
C ASP A 59 -6.87 -2.37 -5.22
N ASP A 60 -5.95 -3.11 -4.63
CA ASP A 60 -6.11 -3.63 -3.27
C ASP A 60 -6.12 -2.49 -2.24
N PHE A 61 -5.17 -1.56 -2.31
CA PHE A 61 -5.20 -0.37 -1.45
C PHE A 61 -6.49 0.43 -1.62
N SER A 62 -6.93 0.68 -2.85
CA SER A 62 -8.17 1.42 -3.13
C SER A 62 -9.40 0.74 -2.51
N LYS A 63 -9.50 -0.60 -2.61
CA LYS A 63 -10.59 -1.36 -1.98
C LYS A 63 -10.55 -1.26 -0.45
N ILE A 64 -9.37 -1.24 0.16
CA ILE A 64 -9.21 -1.11 1.62
C ILE A 64 -9.60 0.30 2.07
N ARG A 65 -9.20 1.36 1.35
CA ARG A 65 -9.64 2.73 1.66
C ARG A 65 -11.16 2.87 1.57
N VAL A 66 -11.77 2.27 0.55
CA VAL A 66 -13.24 2.23 0.44
C VAL A 66 -13.88 1.45 1.60
N GLU A 67 -13.25 0.37 2.06
CA GLU A 67 -13.76 -0.42 3.18
C GLU A 67 -13.70 0.36 4.51
N VAL A 68 -12.61 1.09 4.79
CA VAL A 68 -12.54 1.91 6.02
C VAL A 68 -13.57 3.05 6.01
N SER A 69 -13.88 3.64 4.85
CA SER A 69 -14.99 4.60 4.73
C SER A 69 -16.33 3.97 5.13
N LYS A 70 -16.63 2.75 4.66
CA LYS A 70 -17.85 2.03 5.03
C LYS A 70 -17.90 1.69 6.51
N LEU A 71 -16.75 1.38 7.10
CA LEU A 71 -16.64 1.15 8.54
C LEU A 71 -16.91 2.44 9.33
N ALA A 72 -16.42 3.60 8.87
CA ALA A 72 -16.74 4.90 9.45
C ALA A 72 -18.22 5.25 9.32
N GLU A 73 -18.83 5.10 8.14
CA GLU A 73 -20.27 5.31 7.93
C GLU A 73 -21.12 4.42 8.84
N PHE A 74 -20.75 3.15 8.96
CA PHE A 74 -21.41 2.23 9.89
C PHE A 74 -21.26 2.73 11.34
N THR A 75 -20.07 3.20 11.72
CA THR A 75 -19.80 3.73 13.07
C THR A 75 -20.66 4.96 13.36
N VAL A 76 -20.81 5.89 12.41
CA VAL A 76 -21.71 7.06 12.54
C VAL A 76 -23.14 6.61 12.87
N SER A 77 -23.62 5.54 12.24
CA SER A 77 -24.97 5.02 12.50
C SER A 77 -25.18 4.52 13.94
N LEU A 78 -24.09 4.09 14.62
CA LEU A 78 -24.14 3.65 16.02
C LEU A 78 -24.28 4.81 17.00
N TYR A 79 -23.80 6.00 16.63
CA TYR A 79 -23.90 7.22 17.43
C TYR A 79 -25.28 7.87 17.43
N ILE A 80 -26.23 7.37 16.63
CA ILE A 80 -27.63 7.77 16.73
C ILE A 80 -28.13 7.48 18.16
N PRO A 81 -28.68 8.45 18.90
CA PRO A 81 -28.94 8.30 20.34
C PRO A 81 -29.78 7.08 20.72
N LYS A 82 -30.82 6.77 19.92
CA LYS A 82 -31.66 5.59 20.12
C LYS A 82 -30.89 4.29 19.89
N THR A 83 -30.09 4.24 18.83
CA THR A 83 -29.24 3.10 18.47
C THR A 83 -28.20 2.85 19.56
N MET A 84 -27.47 3.89 19.99
CA MET A 84 -26.48 3.83 21.07
C MET A 84 -27.08 3.27 22.37
N VAL A 85 -28.25 3.77 22.80
CA VAL A 85 -28.93 3.28 24.02
C VAL A 85 -29.36 1.83 23.87
N GLN A 86 -29.90 1.45 22.71
CA GLN A 86 -30.38 0.11 22.44
C GLN A 86 -29.25 -0.93 22.42
N HIS A 87 -28.10 -0.61 21.84
CA HIS A 87 -26.95 -1.51 21.84
C HIS A 87 -26.31 -1.58 23.22
N ALA A 88 -26.14 -0.43 23.90
CA ALA A 88 -25.55 -0.40 25.23
C ALA A 88 -26.34 -1.22 26.27
N SER A 89 -27.66 -1.32 26.13
CA SER A 89 -28.50 -2.12 27.05
C SER A 89 -28.46 -3.63 26.83
N ARG A 90 -27.91 -4.10 25.70
CA ARG A 90 -27.78 -5.52 25.37
C ARG A 90 -26.45 -6.13 25.80
N VAL A 91 -25.46 -5.29 26.08
CA VAL A 91 -24.13 -5.73 26.50
C VAL A 91 -24.14 -6.04 28.00
N ASP A 92 -23.61 -7.19 28.38
CA ASP A 92 -23.37 -7.53 29.79
C ASP A 92 -22.13 -6.77 30.31
N PRO A 93 -22.29 -5.84 31.27
CA PRO A 93 -21.15 -5.10 31.84
C PRO A 93 -20.14 -6.00 32.56
N ALA A 94 -20.52 -7.21 32.99
CA ALA A 94 -19.61 -8.15 33.64
C ALA A 94 -18.49 -8.67 32.72
N GLY A 95 -18.67 -8.52 31.39
CA GLY A 95 -17.65 -8.83 30.40
C GLY A 95 -16.47 -7.84 30.38
N TYR A 96 -16.49 -6.79 31.19
CA TYR A 96 -15.47 -5.75 31.24
C TYR A 96 -15.00 -5.48 32.66
N LYS A 97 -13.76 -5.02 32.82
CA LYS A 97 -13.15 -4.70 34.12
C LYS A 97 -12.51 -3.32 34.10
N LEU A 98 -12.53 -2.65 35.25
CA LEU A 98 -11.72 -1.47 35.51
C LEU A 98 -10.51 -1.92 36.33
N HIS A 99 -9.31 -1.71 35.80
CA HIS A 99 -8.05 -1.98 36.47
C HIS A 99 -7.68 -0.83 37.42
N ASP A 100 -6.84 -1.10 38.43
CA ASP A 100 -6.51 -0.13 39.49
C ASP A 100 -5.79 1.13 38.98
N ASN A 101 -5.11 1.04 37.84
CA ASN A 101 -4.48 2.17 37.14
C ASN A 101 -5.47 3.02 36.33
N GLY A 102 -6.76 2.68 36.34
CA GLY A 102 -7.84 3.39 35.66
C GLY A 102 -8.16 2.92 34.25
N VAL A 103 -7.48 1.89 33.74
CA VAL A 103 -7.78 1.29 32.42
C VAL A 103 -9.08 0.49 32.49
N PHE A 104 -10.01 0.73 31.56
CA PHE A 104 -11.21 -0.10 31.40
C PHE A 104 -11.06 -0.99 30.17
N TYR A 105 -11.24 -2.30 30.33
CA TYR A 105 -10.88 -3.27 29.30
C TYR A 105 -11.74 -4.53 29.32
N LYS A 106 -11.69 -5.30 28.24
CA LYS A 106 -12.24 -6.67 28.15
C LYS A 106 -11.12 -7.66 28.55
N PRO A 107 -11.27 -8.42 29.64
CA PRO A 107 -10.19 -9.26 30.17
C PRO A 107 -10.10 -10.68 29.58
N VAL A 108 -11.11 -11.10 28.80
CA VAL A 108 -11.21 -12.45 28.26
C VAL A 108 -10.98 -12.42 26.76
N ASP A 109 -10.05 -13.23 26.30
CA ASP A 109 -9.92 -13.60 24.89
C ASP A 109 -10.98 -14.65 24.54
N ASP A 110 -11.98 -14.23 23.76
CA ASP A 110 -13.03 -15.07 23.20
C ASP A 110 -12.86 -15.26 21.68
N GLY A 111 -11.67 -14.97 21.14
CA GLY A 111 -11.36 -15.00 19.72
C GLY A 111 -11.91 -13.82 18.92
N LYS A 112 -12.34 -12.74 19.59
CA LYS A 112 -12.94 -11.57 18.95
C LYS A 112 -12.12 -10.29 19.21
N SER A 113 -12.77 -9.14 19.44
CA SER A 113 -12.07 -7.87 19.65
C SER A 113 -11.59 -7.72 21.10
N ALA A 114 -10.44 -7.06 21.29
CA ALA A 114 -10.05 -6.46 22.55
C ALA A 114 -10.71 -5.08 22.71
N VAL A 115 -10.81 -4.63 23.96
CA VAL A 115 -11.27 -3.29 24.30
C VAL A 115 -10.31 -2.69 25.32
N PHE A 116 -9.93 -1.45 25.09
CA PHE A 116 -9.06 -0.65 25.94
C PHE A 116 -9.61 0.77 26.05
N VAL A 117 -9.74 1.28 27.26
CA VAL A 117 -9.95 2.71 27.52
C VAL A 117 -8.83 3.14 28.43
N SER A 118 -7.97 4.04 27.96
CA SER A 118 -6.70 4.34 28.63
C SER A 118 -6.85 4.93 30.04
N GLY A 119 -8.00 5.57 30.29
CA GLY A 119 -8.27 6.30 31.52
C GLY A 119 -7.60 7.67 31.58
N VAL A 120 -7.01 8.18 30.49
CA VAL A 120 -6.49 9.56 30.41
C VAL A 120 -7.56 10.58 30.80
N VAL A 121 -8.80 10.32 30.37
CA VAL A 121 -10.03 10.85 30.93
C VAL A 121 -10.66 9.79 31.86
N PRO A 122 -11.17 10.15 33.05
CA PRO A 122 -11.82 9.20 33.95
C PRO A 122 -12.96 8.44 33.27
N VAL A 123 -12.97 7.10 33.40
CA VAL A 123 -13.97 6.22 32.75
C VAL A 123 -15.36 6.40 33.37
N SER A 124 -16.13 7.33 32.83
CA SER A 124 -17.49 7.68 33.27
C SER A 124 -18.56 6.68 32.80
N LYS A 125 -19.81 6.91 33.19
CA LYS A 125 -20.96 6.13 32.70
C LYS A 125 -21.19 6.37 31.21
N GLU A 126 -20.90 7.58 30.73
CA GLU A 126 -21.03 8.01 29.35
C GLU A 126 -19.99 7.30 28.47
N ILE A 127 -18.72 7.21 28.91
CA ILE A 127 -17.68 6.47 28.18
C ILE A 127 -18.03 4.98 28.13
N ARG A 128 -18.48 4.39 29.25
CA ARG A 128 -18.94 2.98 29.26
C ARG A 128 -20.10 2.76 28.30
N LYS A 129 -21.05 3.70 28.23
CA LYS A 129 -22.15 3.66 27.27
C LYS A 129 -21.65 3.68 25.82
N ILE A 130 -20.63 4.47 25.50
CA ILE A 130 -19.98 4.46 24.17
C ILE A 130 -19.36 3.09 23.89
N VAL A 131 -18.56 2.55 24.82
CA VAL A 131 -17.92 1.23 24.67
C VAL A 131 -18.96 0.14 24.38
N TYR A 132 -20.08 0.14 25.10
CA TYR A 132 -21.15 -0.85 24.94
C TYR A 132 -21.99 -0.60 23.69
N GLY A 133 -22.36 0.65 23.42
CA GLY A 133 -23.20 0.99 22.27
C GLY A 133 -22.47 0.84 20.93
N THR A 134 -21.14 0.85 20.94
CA THR A 134 -20.29 0.56 19.78
C THR A 134 -19.87 -0.91 19.67
N GLU A 135 -20.34 -1.79 20.55
CA GLU A 135 -20.06 -3.24 20.48
C GLU A 135 -20.36 -3.88 19.10
N PRO A 136 -21.41 -3.48 18.36
CA PRO A 136 -21.64 -4.00 17.01
C PRO A 136 -20.48 -3.82 16.01
N LEU A 137 -19.53 -2.93 16.29
CA LEU A 137 -18.29 -2.84 15.50
C LEU A 137 -17.51 -4.14 15.50
N GLU A 138 -17.54 -4.94 16.57
CA GLU A 138 -16.78 -6.18 16.68
C GLU A 138 -16.98 -7.10 15.47
N SER A 139 -18.24 -7.30 15.08
CA SER A 139 -18.56 -8.13 13.91
C SER A 139 -18.01 -7.53 12.61
N ARG A 140 -18.02 -6.20 12.46
CA ARG A 140 -17.50 -5.53 11.26
C ARG A 140 -15.98 -5.57 11.20
N LEU A 141 -15.28 -5.35 12.32
CA LEU A 141 -13.82 -5.46 12.39
C LEU A 141 -13.37 -6.88 12.00
N MET A 142 -14.08 -7.90 12.49
CA MET A 142 -13.84 -9.30 12.14
C MET A 142 -14.10 -9.60 10.67
N GLU A 143 -15.22 -9.12 10.12
CA GLU A 143 -15.58 -9.28 8.70
C GLU A 143 -14.50 -8.69 7.78
N VAL A 144 -13.97 -7.51 8.10
CA VAL A 144 -12.96 -6.84 7.29
C VAL A 144 -11.66 -7.65 7.25
N VAL A 145 -11.12 -8.04 8.41
CA VAL A 145 -9.89 -8.86 8.48
C VAL A 145 -10.08 -10.21 7.78
N LYS A 146 -11.27 -10.81 7.86
CA LYS A 146 -11.57 -12.05 7.12
C LYS A 146 -11.64 -11.85 5.61
N LYS A 147 -12.14 -10.70 5.16
CA LYS A 147 -12.37 -10.37 3.75
C LYS A 147 -11.08 -9.95 3.02
N TYR A 148 -10.17 -9.28 3.72
CA TYR A 148 -8.94 -8.72 3.16
C TYR A 148 -7.71 -9.34 3.85
N PRO A 149 -7.09 -10.38 3.27
CA PRO A 149 -5.95 -11.07 3.88
C PRO A 149 -4.75 -10.18 4.24
N GLU A 150 -4.61 -9.05 3.55
CA GLU A 150 -3.58 -8.04 3.77
C GLU A 150 -3.86 -7.14 5.00
N VAL A 151 -5.12 -7.06 5.43
CA VAL A 151 -5.52 -6.33 6.64
C VAL A 151 -5.32 -7.24 7.83
N VAL A 152 -4.30 -6.94 8.63
CA VAL A 152 -3.89 -7.78 9.77
C VAL A 152 -4.54 -7.37 11.08
N GLN A 153 -5.05 -6.14 11.13
CA GLN A 153 -5.74 -5.58 12.27
C GLN A 153 -6.77 -4.55 11.80
N SER A 154 -7.90 -4.52 12.49
CA SER A 154 -8.96 -3.53 12.27
C SER A 154 -9.37 -2.98 13.62
N TYR A 155 -9.46 -1.66 13.73
CA TYR A 155 -9.74 -1.01 15.00
C TYR A 155 -10.69 0.18 14.87
N TYR A 156 -11.16 0.65 16.03
CA TYR A 156 -11.84 1.91 16.23
C TYR A 156 -11.22 2.64 17.42
N ASN A 157 -10.76 3.88 17.21
CA ASN A 157 -10.28 4.79 18.23
C ASN A 157 -11.27 5.94 18.42
N ASP A 158 -11.51 6.39 19.64
CA ASP A 158 -12.38 7.55 19.91
C ASP A 158 -11.64 8.71 20.59
N LYS A 159 -12.31 9.86 20.68
CA LYS A 159 -11.80 11.09 21.32
C LYS A 159 -11.50 10.95 22.82
N ASN A 160 -12.05 9.92 23.48
CA ASN A 160 -11.87 9.64 24.91
C ASN A 160 -10.72 8.66 25.18
N SER A 161 -9.92 8.33 24.16
CA SER A 161 -8.91 7.26 24.21
C SER A 161 -9.49 5.88 24.53
N TYR A 162 -10.68 5.60 23.98
CA TYR A 162 -11.20 4.26 23.82
C TYR A 162 -10.74 3.67 22.49
N ASN A 163 -10.22 2.45 22.54
CA ASN A 163 -9.85 1.60 21.44
C ASN A 163 -10.64 0.27 21.51
N ARG A 164 -11.21 -0.14 20.37
CA ARG A 164 -11.67 -1.51 20.13
C ARG A 164 -10.91 -2.06 18.94
N ILE A 165 -10.31 -3.22 19.08
CA ILE A 165 -9.32 -3.72 18.12
C ILE A 165 -9.46 -5.22 17.92
N TYR A 166 -9.37 -5.67 16.67
CA TYR A 166 -9.40 -7.08 16.28
C TYR A 166 -8.14 -7.41 15.47
N PRO A 167 -7.45 -8.53 15.73
CA PRO A 167 -7.77 -9.57 16.72
C PRO A 167 -7.49 -9.15 18.17
N TYR A 168 -8.01 -9.92 19.13
CA TYR A 168 -7.74 -9.73 20.55
C TYR A 168 -6.24 -9.85 20.85
N PHE A 169 -5.75 -9.00 21.74
CA PHE A 169 -4.49 -9.18 22.46
C PHE A 169 -4.61 -8.60 23.87
N ASP A 170 -3.65 -8.92 24.74
CA ASP A 170 -3.63 -8.41 26.11
C ASP A 170 -3.24 -6.92 26.16
N VAL A 171 -4.25 -6.06 26.04
CA VAL A 171 -4.11 -4.60 26.06
C VAL A 171 -3.48 -4.07 27.35
N ILE A 172 -3.58 -4.80 28.48
CA ILE A 172 -2.98 -4.36 29.75
C ILE A 172 -1.46 -4.42 29.71
N THR A 173 -0.91 -5.39 28.98
CA THR A 173 0.54 -5.55 28.83
C THR A 173 1.10 -4.73 27.66
N GLN A 174 0.29 -4.45 26.65
CA GLN A 174 0.73 -3.82 25.40
C GLN A 174 0.54 -2.30 25.38
N TYR A 175 -0.51 -1.77 26.02
CA TYR A 175 -0.82 -0.34 26.01
C TYR A 175 -0.55 0.32 27.36
N GLU A 176 0.04 1.52 27.28
CA GLU A 176 0.32 2.31 28.47
C GLU A 176 -0.98 2.92 29.04
N PRO A 177 -1.23 2.81 30.36
CA PRO A 177 -2.29 3.55 31.01
C PRO A 177 -2.15 5.05 30.76
N LYS A 178 -3.27 5.75 30.65
CA LYS A 178 -3.32 7.20 30.34
C LYS A 178 -2.76 7.59 28.97
N MET A 179 -2.51 6.63 28.07
CA MET A 179 -2.25 6.92 26.66
C MET A 179 -3.32 7.85 26.08
N ASP A 180 -2.87 8.91 25.41
CA ASP A 180 -3.71 9.91 24.78
C ASP A 180 -3.79 9.63 23.28
N ILE A 181 -4.68 8.71 22.92
CA ILE A 181 -4.84 8.18 21.55
C ILE A 181 -5.02 9.32 20.51
N PRO A 182 -5.81 10.38 20.77
CA PRO A 182 -5.93 11.51 19.87
C PRO A 182 -4.62 12.20 19.44
N LYS A 183 -3.52 12.01 20.19
CA LYS A 183 -2.20 12.59 19.84
C LYS A 183 -1.38 11.78 18.84
N TYR A 184 -1.84 10.60 18.43
CA TYR A 184 -1.11 9.75 17.48
C TYR A 184 -1.60 9.97 16.04
N ASN A 185 -0.71 9.74 15.07
CA ASN A 185 -0.94 10.00 13.64
C ASN A 185 -2.17 9.28 13.08
N PHE A 186 -2.42 8.06 13.54
CA PHE A 186 -3.57 7.25 13.18
C PHE A 186 -4.91 7.77 13.74
N TYR A 187 -4.89 8.88 14.48
CA TYR A 187 -6.06 9.63 14.90
C TYR A 187 -6.05 11.06 14.35
N TYR A 188 -5.03 11.88 14.66
CA TYR A 188 -5.08 13.31 14.32
C TYR A 188 -5.05 13.57 12.81
N LEU A 189 -4.48 12.66 11.99
CA LEU A 189 -4.54 12.82 10.53
C LEU A 189 -5.96 12.74 9.96
N ALA A 190 -6.94 12.28 10.74
CA ALA A 190 -8.35 12.28 10.37
C ALA A 190 -9.14 13.50 10.92
N ASP A 191 -8.53 14.40 11.68
CA ASP A 191 -9.20 15.59 12.18
C ASP A 191 -9.46 16.65 11.08
N GLY A 192 -10.20 17.69 11.44
CA GLY A 192 -10.62 18.71 10.48
C GLY A 192 -9.50 19.67 10.06
N GLU A 193 -8.40 19.72 10.81
CA GLU A 193 -7.22 20.54 10.51
C GLU A 193 -6.35 19.83 9.46
N HIS A 194 -6.11 18.53 9.64
CA HIS A 194 -5.27 17.72 8.78
C HIS A 194 -6.03 17.12 7.59
N ASN A 195 -7.33 16.85 7.74
CA ASN A 195 -8.22 16.30 6.72
C ASN A 195 -9.52 17.12 6.59
N PRO A 196 -9.46 18.35 6.02
CA PRO A 196 -10.62 19.21 5.85
C PRO A 196 -11.76 18.60 5.02
N GLU A 197 -11.41 17.70 4.09
CA GLU A 197 -12.35 16.98 3.24
C GLU A 197 -13.11 15.86 3.99
N LYS A 198 -12.69 15.55 5.22
CA LYS A 198 -13.30 14.53 6.11
C LYS A 198 -13.48 13.18 5.40
N SER A 199 -12.48 12.82 4.60
CA SER A 199 -12.50 11.61 3.76
C SER A 199 -11.59 10.52 4.33
N ALA A 200 -11.71 9.29 3.85
CA ALA A 200 -10.73 8.25 4.20
C ALA A 200 -9.35 8.61 3.62
N VAL A 201 -8.33 8.49 4.46
CA VAL A 201 -6.94 8.82 4.14
C VAL A 201 -6.01 7.70 4.58
N TRP A 202 -4.83 7.64 3.99
CA TRP A 202 -3.77 6.74 4.43
C TRP A 202 -2.83 7.47 5.38
N VAL A 203 -2.44 6.82 6.46
CA VAL A 203 -1.21 7.13 7.19
C VAL A 203 -0.07 6.63 6.30
N LYS A 204 0.50 7.54 5.49
CA LYS A 204 1.35 7.18 4.35
C LYS A 204 2.73 6.72 4.77
N GLU A 205 3.23 7.21 5.90
CA GLU A 205 4.52 6.83 6.45
C GLU A 205 4.46 5.39 7.00
N PRO A 206 5.21 4.44 6.42
CA PRO A 206 5.23 3.08 6.94
C PRO A 206 5.82 3.04 8.35
N TYR A 207 5.19 2.28 9.24
CA TYR A 207 5.70 2.01 10.58
C TYR A 207 5.81 0.50 10.83
N VAL A 208 6.49 0.10 11.91
CA VAL A 208 6.73 -1.32 12.19
C VAL A 208 5.51 -1.95 12.85
N ASP A 209 5.10 -3.10 12.34
CA ASP A 209 4.08 -3.94 12.96
C ASP A 209 4.56 -4.46 14.32
N PRO A 210 3.83 -4.17 15.42
CA PRO A 210 4.17 -4.65 16.77
C PRO A 210 4.23 -6.17 16.88
N ALA A 211 3.53 -6.90 16.00
CA ALA A 211 3.60 -8.37 15.95
C ALA A 211 4.80 -8.90 15.15
N GLY A 212 5.68 -8.02 14.64
CA GLY A 212 6.90 -8.38 13.94
C GLY A 212 6.70 -8.93 12.52
N ARG A 213 5.54 -8.66 11.88
CA ARG A 213 5.25 -9.09 10.50
C ARG A 213 5.83 -8.17 9.43
N GLY A 214 6.52 -7.10 9.85
CA GLY A 214 7.25 -6.19 8.97
C GLY A 214 6.69 -4.78 9.01
N TRP A 215 6.70 -4.10 7.87
CA TRP A 215 6.22 -2.73 7.76
C TRP A 215 4.74 -2.71 7.41
N MET A 216 4.04 -1.73 7.94
CA MET A 216 2.61 -1.54 7.74
C MET A 216 2.26 -0.09 7.45
N VAL A 217 1.13 0.08 6.80
CA VAL A 217 0.43 1.35 6.61
C VAL A 217 -1.01 1.20 7.05
N SER A 218 -1.65 2.30 7.42
CA SER A 218 -3.04 2.27 7.90
C SER A 218 -3.94 3.11 7.01
N ALA A 219 -5.06 2.54 6.58
CA ALA A 219 -6.16 3.32 6.04
C ALA A 219 -7.04 3.74 7.22
N ILE A 220 -7.32 5.04 7.35
CA ILE A 220 -8.15 5.60 8.41
C ILE A 220 -9.30 6.41 7.82
N ALA A 221 -10.41 6.51 8.52
CA ALA A 221 -11.52 7.36 8.11
C ALA A 221 -12.14 8.07 9.32
N PRO A 222 -12.51 9.35 9.20
CA PRO A 222 -13.10 10.07 10.32
C PRO A 222 -14.57 9.71 10.54
N VAL A 223 -14.97 9.65 11.81
CA VAL A 223 -16.37 9.52 12.25
C VAL A 223 -16.78 10.84 12.86
N TYR A 224 -17.51 11.65 12.08
CA TYR A 224 -18.08 12.91 12.55
C TYR A 224 -19.52 12.72 13.03
N VAL A 225 -19.83 13.25 14.21
CA VAL A 225 -21.19 13.33 14.76
C VAL A 225 -21.43 14.76 15.21
N ASP A 226 -22.54 15.36 14.78
CA ASP A 226 -22.91 16.75 15.08
C ASP A 226 -21.80 17.78 14.78
N GLY A 227 -20.95 17.48 13.78
CA GLY A 227 -19.86 18.36 13.33
C GLY A 227 -18.51 18.10 14.03
N GLU A 228 -18.48 17.29 15.07
CA GLU A 228 -17.29 16.97 15.87
C GLU A 228 -16.72 15.59 15.51
N LEU A 229 -15.39 15.45 15.57
CA LEU A 229 -14.73 14.15 15.36
C LEU A 229 -14.92 13.28 16.62
N GLU A 230 -15.79 12.27 16.52
CA GLU A 230 -16.02 11.32 17.62
C GLU A 230 -14.98 10.22 17.66
N GLY A 231 -14.48 9.79 16.50
CA GLY A 231 -13.43 8.79 16.43
C GLY A 231 -12.96 8.48 15.02
N VAL A 232 -12.08 7.49 14.93
CA VAL A 232 -11.34 7.12 13.74
C VAL A 232 -11.20 5.59 13.71
N PRO A 233 -12.01 4.86 12.92
CA PRO A 233 -11.68 3.50 12.53
C PRO A 233 -10.45 3.47 11.63
N GLY A 234 -9.69 2.39 11.75
CA GLY A 234 -8.52 2.16 10.90
C GLY A 234 -8.32 0.69 10.56
N LEU A 235 -7.69 0.46 9.41
CA LEU A 235 -7.33 -0.83 8.85
C LEU A 235 -5.83 -0.88 8.63
N ASP A 236 -5.19 -1.80 9.31
CA ASP A 236 -3.75 -1.98 9.34
C ASP A 236 -3.32 -3.01 8.31
N VAL A 237 -2.52 -2.56 7.35
CA VAL A 237 -2.16 -3.35 6.18
C VAL A 237 -0.68 -3.68 6.22
N THR A 238 -0.36 -4.97 6.25
CA THR A 238 1.04 -5.41 6.19
C THR A 238 1.55 -5.34 4.77
N ILE A 239 2.62 -4.58 4.53
CA ILE A 239 3.20 -4.43 3.21
C ILE A 239 3.75 -5.76 2.71
N ASN A 240 4.36 -6.56 3.60
CA ASN A 240 4.86 -7.89 3.23
C ASN A 240 3.76 -8.79 2.65
N THR A 241 2.55 -8.75 3.19
CA THR A 241 1.43 -9.56 2.66
C THR A 241 1.05 -9.13 1.24
N ILE A 242 1.05 -7.82 0.96
CA ILE A 242 0.83 -7.30 -0.39
C ILE A 242 1.97 -7.71 -1.31
N THR A 243 3.22 -7.56 -0.87
CA THR A 243 4.36 -7.87 -1.73
C THR A 243 4.48 -9.36 -1.98
N ASP A 244 4.27 -10.23 -0.99
CA ASP A 244 4.33 -11.68 -1.17
C ASP A 244 3.22 -12.20 -2.11
N ARG A 245 2.09 -11.47 -2.22
CA ARG A 245 1.00 -11.81 -3.14
C ARG A 245 1.31 -11.52 -4.60
N TYR A 246 2.09 -10.47 -4.87
CA TYR A 246 2.25 -9.90 -6.21
C TYR A 246 3.68 -9.91 -6.75
N ILE A 247 4.66 -9.87 -5.85
CA ILE A 247 6.09 -9.88 -6.13
C ILE A 247 6.56 -11.31 -5.88
N ASP A 248 6.73 -12.05 -6.98
CA ASP A 248 7.37 -13.34 -6.94
C ASP A 248 8.81 -13.18 -6.40
N ARG A 249 9.19 -14.01 -5.43
CA ARG A 249 10.52 -13.97 -4.82
C ARG A 249 11.60 -14.47 -5.79
N GLU A 250 11.23 -15.25 -6.81
CA GLU A 250 12.16 -15.80 -7.80
C GLU A 250 12.21 -15.01 -9.10
N THR A 251 11.20 -14.19 -9.41
CA THR A 251 11.11 -13.49 -10.69
C THR A 251 10.72 -12.01 -10.57
N GLY A 252 11.34 -11.18 -11.41
CA GLY A 252 11.11 -9.74 -11.42
C GLY A 252 11.87 -9.07 -10.29
N ASN A 253 13.04 -8.53 -10.61
CA ASN A 253 13.87 -7.74 -9.70
C ASN A 253 13.13 -6.46 -9.26
N LEU A 254 12.20 -6.59 -8.32
CA LEU A 254 11.25 -5.55 -7.97
C LEU A 254 11.63 -4.83 -6.68
N VAL A 255 11.36 -3.52 -6.63
CA VAL A 255 11.57 -2.67 -5.46
C VAL A 255 10.34 -1.79 -5.27
N LEU A 256 9.72 -1.87 -4.10
CA LEU A 256 8.63 -1.01 -3.71
C LEU A 256 9.16 0.18 -2.91
N LEU A 257 8.78 1.39 -3.29
CA LEU A 257 9.23 2.64 -2.70
C LEU A 257 8.04 3.48 -2.27
N ASP A 258 8.17 4.16 -1.13
CA ASP A 258 7.20 5.15 -0.71
C ASP A 258 7.35 6.47 -1.49
N ALA A 259 6.47 7.43 -1.20
CA ALA A 259 6.46 8.74 -1.85
C ALA A 259 7.78 9.54 -1.65
N SER A 260 8.56 9.20 -0.62
CA SER A 260 9.84 9.83 -0.29
C SER A 260 11.06 9.14 -0.92
N ALA A 261 10.85 8.09 -1.73
CA ALA A 261 11.88 7.19 -2.25
C ALA A 261 12.56 6.32 -1.18
N THR A 262 11.90 6.11 -0.05
CA THR A 262 12.33 5.14 0.96
C THR A 262 11.88 3.76 0.53
N VAL A 263 12.81 2.80 0.53
CA VAL A 263 12.52 1.40 0.23
C VAL A 263 11.52 0.91 1.26
N VAL A 264 10.44 0.30 0.78
CA VAL A 264 9.41 -0.34 1.60
C VAL A 264 9.61 -1.86 1.56
N SER A 265 9.79 -2.41 0.36
CA SER A 265 10.11 -3.82 0.13
C SER A 265 11.13 -3.97 -1.00
N ILE A 266 12.07 -4.88 -0.83
CA ILE A 266 13.14 -5.17 -1.79
C ILE A 266 13.56 -6.63 -1.64
N GLN A 267 13.88 -7.29 -2.75
CA GLN A 267 14.50 -8.62 -2.72
C GLN A 267 15.96 -8.51 -2.26
N ASP A 268 16.40 -9.42 -1.40
CA ASP A 268 17.71 -9.34 -0.72
C ASP A 268 18.89 -9.15 -1.69
N HIS A 269 18.88 -9.83 -2.85
CA HIS A 269 19.98 -9.71 -3.84
C HIS A 269 20.09 -8.32 -4.48
N LEU A 270 19.03 -7.51 -4.42
CA LEU A 270 19.02 -6.14 -4.96
C LEU A 270 19.59 -5.12 -3.98
N THR A 271 19.65 -5.42 -2.68
CA THR A 271 20.19 -4.50 -1.67
C THR A 271 21.63 -4.10 -2.01
N MET A 272 22.48 -5.07 -2.34
CA MET A 272 23.86 -4.85 -2.77
C MET A 272 23.92 -4.04 -4.08
N LEU A 273 23.06 -4.37 -5.04
CA LEU A 273 22.99 -3.69 -6.34
C LEU A 273 22.60 -2.23 -6.23
N LEU A 274 21.80 -1.87 -5.21
CA LEU A 274 21.37 -0.51 -4.91
C LEU A 274 22.16 0.15 -3.78
N SER A 275 23.23 -0.49 -3.29
CA SER A 275 24.09 0.00 -2.22
C SER A 275 23.32 0.34 -0.93
N LEU A 276 22.36 -0.52 -0.60
CA LEU A 276 21.55 -0.48 0.62
C LEU A 276 22.09 -1.45 1.67
N PRO A 277 21.88 -1.17 2.97
CA PRO A 277 22.13 -2.18 4.00
C PRO A 277 21.17 -3.38 3.81
N PRO A 278 21.52 -4.58 4.33
CA PRO A 278 20.59 -5.69 4.40
C PRO A 278 19.29 -5.28 5.09
N LEU A 279 18.16 -5.83 4.65
CA LEU A 279 16.91 -5.70 5.42
C LEU A 279 17.01 -6.62 6.63
N GLU A 280 17.27 -6.07 7.81
CA GLU A 280 17.11 -6.84 9.04
C GLU A 280 15.61 -6.98 9.32
N ASN A 281 15.16 -8.21 9.62
CA ASN A 281 13.81 -8.46 10.15
C ASN A 281 13.75 -7.89 11.56
N HIS A 282 13.43 -6.60 11.67
CA HIS A 282 13.26 -5.93 12.94
C HIS A 282 12.02 -6.51 13.64
N LYS A 283 12.25 -7.44 14.58
CA LYS A 283 11.22 -7.90 15.52
C LYS A 283 11.22 -6.94 16.72
N TYR A 284 10.46 -5.86 16.63
CA TYR A 284 10.20 -5.02 17.81
C TYR A 284 9.06 -5.66 18.60
N LEU A 285 9.41 -6.39 19.66
CA LEU A 285 8.48 -6.78 20.73
C LEU A 285 8.53 -5.74 21.87
N GLU A 286 8.49 -4.45 21.53
CA GLU A 286 8.53 -3.37 22.51
C GLU A 286 7.16 -2.70 22.64
N THR A 287 6.83 -2.26 23.85
CA THR A 287 5.65 -1.43 24.13
C THR A 287 5.60 -0.25 23.18
N ILE A 288 4.48 -0.03 22.49
CA ILE A 288 4.30 1.08 21.55
C ILE A 288 4.34 2.39 22.34
N ARG A 289 5.52 3.02 22.38
CA ARG A 289 5.76 4.30 23.10
C ARG A 289 5.71 5.51 22.17
N SER A 290 6.01 5.31 20.89
CA SER A 290 6.03 6.36 19.87
C SER A 290 6.07 5.77 18.46
N ASP A 291 5.75 6.58 17.46
CA ASP A 291 5.88 6.21 16.05
C ASP A 291 7.35 5.85 15.73
N THR A 292 7.57 4.70 15.10
CA THR A 292 8.91 4.23 14.69
C THR A 292 8.96 4.11 13.18
N TYR A 293 9.83 4.89 12.54
CA TYR A 293 9.96 5.02 11.09
C TYR A 293 11.25 4.38 10.55
N ARG A 294 11.30 4.09 9.24
CA ARG A 294 12.50 3.53 8.60
C ARG A 294 13.60 4.58 8.51
N THR A 295 14.84 4.19 8.79
CA THR A 295 15.99 5.09 8.79
C THR A 295 16.35 5.59 7.38
N ASP A 296 16.97 6.76 7.32
CA ASP A 296 17.46 7.41 6.08
C ASP A 296 18.38 6.53 5.22
N ASP A 297 19.05 5.53 5.82
CA ASP A 297 19.91 4.57 5.11
C ASP A 297 19.17 3.72 4.07
N TYR A 298 17.83 3.62 4.15
CA TYR A 298 17.00 2.91 3.17
C TYR A 298 16.39 3.82 2.09
N ASN A 299 16.74 5.11 2.08
CA ASN A 299 16.21 6.08 1.12
C ASN A 299 17.12 6.21 -0.10
N LEU A 300 16.57 5.99 -1.31
CA LEU A 300 17.37 6.00 -2.54
C LEU A 300 17.89 7.40 -2.92
N LEU A 301 17.18 8.47 -2.55
CA LEU A 301 17.67 9.85 -2.73
C LEU A 301 18.80 10.19 -1.75
N LYS A 302 18.90 9.48 -0.62
CA LYS A 302 19.95 9.62 0.40
C LYS A 302 21.02 8.52 0.33
N SER A 303 20.91 7.58 -0.62
CA SER A 303 21.85 6.45 -0.79
C SER A 303 23.30 6.88 -0.81
N ARG A 304 24.23 6.05 -0.30
CA ARG A 304 25.68 6.33 -0.34
C ARG A 304 26.22 6.31 -1.78
N SER A 305 25.60 5.57 -2.69
CA SER A 305 25.99 5.53 -4.11
C SER A 305 25.49 6.76 -4.86
N ARG A 306 26.43 7.54 -5.42
CA ARG A 306 26.11 8.71 -6.26
C ARG A 306 25.25 8.33 -7.47
N GLN A 307 25.44 7.14 -8.02
CA GLN A 307 24.70 6.69 -9.20
C GLN A 307 23.26 6.34 -8.85
N VAL A 308 23.05 5.66 -7.71
CA VAL A 308 21.71 5.36 -7.18
C VAL A 308 20.95 6.65 -6.85
N ARG A 309 21.60 7.63 -6.19
CA ARG A 309 20.98 8.94 -5.93
C ARG A 309 20.53 9.64 -7.22
N LYS A 310 21.37 9.66 -8.26
CA LYS A 310 21.01 10.24 -9.56
C LYS A 310 19.85 9.49 -10.23
N MET A 311 19.82 8.18 -10.13
CA MET A 311 18.70 7.38 -10.62
C MET A 311 17.40 7.73 -9.90
N ALA A 312 17.44 7.80 -8.56
CA ALA A 312 16.28 8.18 -7.76
C ALA A 312 15.79 9.60 -8.06
N GLN A 313 16.70 10.57 -8.24
CA GLN A 313 16.36 11.94 -8.64
C GLN A 313 15.61 11.96 -9.98
N ARG A 314 16.08 11.22 -10.98
CA ARG A 314 15.40 11.14 -12.28
C ARG A 314 14.00 10.55 -12.18
N ILE A 315 13.80 9.53 -11.35
CA ILE A 315 12.50 8.88 -11.19
C ILE A 315 11.52 9.73 -10.37
N PHE A 316 11.96 10.35 -9.28
CA PHE A 316 11.10 11.05 -8.32
C PHE A 316 10.96 12.55 -8.58
N GLN A 317 11.97 13.20 -9.15
CA GLN A 317 12.01 14.66 -9.34
C GLN A 317 11.84 15.04 -10.81
N GLU A 318 12.38 14.24 -11.74
CA GLU A 318 12.25 14.48 -13.19
C GLU A 318 11.12 13.65 -13.83
N ASN A 319 10.42 12.81 -13.05
CA ASN A 319 9.33 11.94 -13.49
C ASN A 319 9.69 11.00 -14.66
N GLN A 320 10.96 10.58 -14.75
CA GLN A 320 11.37 9.58 -15.74
C GLN A 320 10.86 8.19 -15.32
N THR A 321 10.17 7.52 -16.24
CA THR A 321 9.68 6.14 -16.03
C THR A 321 10.72 5.08 -16.35
N GLU A 322 11.82 5.46 -16.99
CA GLU A 322 12.92 4.58 -17.36
C GLU A 322 14.25 5.31 -17.20
N VAL A 323 15.21 4.68 -16.50
CA VAL A 323 16.55 5.23 -16.27
C VAL A 323 17.58 4.12 -16.46
N THR A 324 18.64 4.39 -17.23
CA THR A 324 19.80 3.51 -17.31
C THR A 324 21.01 4.14 -16.61
N PHE A 325 21.74 3.35 -15.82
CA PHE A 325 22.95 3.80 -15.13
C PHE A 325 23.96 2.67 -14.93
N GLN A 326 25.20 3.03 -14.63
CA GLN A 326 26.26 2.06 -14.29
C GLN A 326 26.40 1.95 -12.77
N ASN A 327 26.38 0.74 -12.23
CA ASN A 327 26.71 0.50 -10.82
C ASN A 327 27.43 -0.85 -10.65
N ALA A 328 28.47 -0.87 -9.82
CA ALA A 328 29.27 -2.08 -9.56
C ALA A 328 29.71 -2.84 -10.84
N GLY A 329 30.06 -2.11 -11.91
CA GLY A 329 30.49 -2.69 -13.19
C GLY A 329 29.37 -3.26 -14.07
N LYS A 330 28.10 -3.06 -13.70
CA LYS A 330 26.93 -3.49 -14.47
C LYS A 330 26.14 -2.30 -15.00
N THR A 331 25.63 -2.45 -16.22
CA THR A 331 24.60 -1.56 -16.79
C THR A 331 23.25 -1.97 -16.22
N LEU A 332 22.63 -1.10 -15.43
CA LEU A 332 21.31 -1.33 -14.86
C LEU A 332 20.30 -0.46 -15.61
N ARG A 333 19.22 -1.08 -16.09
CA ARG A 333 18.01 -0.40 -16.55
C ARG A 333 16.96 -0.50 -15.45
N VAL A 334 16.36 0.62 -15.09
CA VAL A 334 15.28 0.71 -14.11
C VAL A 334 14.06 1.22 -14.82
N THR A 335 12.96 0.48 -14.74
CA THR A 335 11.63 0.95 -15.15
C THR A 335 10.76 1.13 -13.92
N SER A 336 9.84 2.08 -13.95
CA SER A 336 9.01 2.44 -12.80
C SER A 336 7.54 2.62 -13.18
N VAL A 337 6.64 2.16 -12.32
CA VAL A 337 5.21 2.48 -12.38
C VAL A 337 4.75 3.12 -11.08
N ASN A 338 3.78 4.01 -11.17
CA ASN A 338 3.18 4.66 -10.01
C ASN A 338 2.09 3.77 -9.41
N ILE A 339 1.92 3.85 -8.10
CA ILE A 339 0.81 3.28 -7.33
C ILE A 339 0.09 4.48 -6.70
N PRO A 340 -0.88 5.09 -7.41
CA PRO A 340 -1.46 6.39 -7.05
C PRO A 340 -2.06 6.45 -5.63
N GLU A 341 -2.68 5.37 -5.17
CA GLU A 341 -3.41 5.34 -3.90
C GLU A 341 -2.56 5.72 -2.67
N LEU A 342 -1.25 5.47 -2.71
CA LEU A 342 -0.28 5.84 -1.67
C LEU A 342 0.82 6.80 -2.15
N ASP A 343 0.76 7.26 -3.41
CA ASP A 343 1.87 7.95 -4.09
C ASP A 343 3.17 7.14 -4.11
N TRP A 344 3.05 5.82 -4.14
CA TRP A 344 4.19 4.90 -4.14
C TRP A 344 4.68 4.63 -5.56
N LYS A 345 5.89 4.06 -5.66
CA LYS A 345 6.45 3.59 -6.92
C LYS A 345 6.92 2.15 -6.82
N LEU A 346 6.64 1.38 -7.85
CA LEU A 346 7.19 0.05 -8.05
C LEU A 346 8.24 0.11 -9.15
N LEU A 347 9.46 -0.29 -8.83
CA LEU A 347 10.58 -0.36 -9.77
C LEU A 347 10.85 -1.79 -10.20
N GLN A 348 11.31 -1.96 -11.43
CA GLN A 348 11.94 -3.18 -11.92
C GLN A 348 13.39 -2.90 -12.33
N ILE A 349 14.33 -3.70 -11.84
CA ILE A 349 15.76 -3.58 -12.14
C ILE A 349 16.20 -4.66 -13.14
N ILE A 350 16.78 -4.28 -14.27
CA ILE A 350 17.15 -5.19 -15.36
C ILE A 350 18.63 -5.00 -15.65
N TYR A 351 19.41 -6.09 -15.66
CA TYR A 351 20.88 -6.04 -15.74
C TYR A 351 21.51 -7.27 -16.36
#